data_AF-A0A1L9THA0-F1
#
_entry.id   AF-A0A1L9THA0-F1
#
_cell.length_a   1.000
_cell.length_b   1.000
_cell.length_c   1.000
_cell.angle_alpha   90.00
_cell.angle_beta   90.00
_cell.angle_gamma   90.00
#
_symmetry.space_group_name_H-M   'P 1'
#
loop_
_entity.id
_entity.type
_entity.pdbx_description
1 polymer ?
#
loop_
_entity_poly.entity_id
_entity_poly.type
_entity_poly.pdbx_seq_one_letter_code
_entity_poly.pdbx_strand_id
1 'polypeptide(L)'
;LPNALVPTETQRRRIHVKWINTIPFPRMRENLIQWEQHFDHLDFARDGDDTLDDEVTTGRKGLILWGEPHRVENWEVTPGFLRKWMWTMEGCNELIESTNRWRRVRGEEPIRIQR
;
A
#
# COMPACT_ATOMS: atom_id res chain seq x y z
N LEU A 1 -11.18 15.66 6.70
CA LEU A 1 -10.46 14.42 6.34
C LEU A 1 -8.98 14.73 6.31
N PRO A 2 -8.08 13.83 6.76
CA PRO A 2 -6.66 13.95 6.49
C PRO A 2 -6.41 14.13 4.99
N ASN A 3 -5.43 14.95 4.60
CA ASN A 3 -5.16 15.24 3.18
C ASN A 3 -4.98 13.96 2.33
N ALA A 4 -4.35 12.92 2.92
CA ALA A 4 -4.14 11.61 2.29
C ALA A 4 -5.44 10.87 1.91
N LEU A 5 -6.56 11.20 2.55
CA LEU A 5 -7.87 10.55 2.38
C LEU A 5 -8.90 11.43 1.65
N VAL A 6 -8.48 12.60 1.14
CA VAL A 6 -9.35 13.40 0.28
C VAL A 6 -9.70 12.57 -0.97
N PRO A 7 -10.98 12.53 -1.39
CA PRO A 7 -11.37 11.82 -2.60
C PRO A 7 -10.68 12.37 -3.84
N THR A 8 -10.12 11.46 -4.63
CA THR A 8 -9.55 11.77 -5.95
C THR A 8 -10.65 12.11 -6.95
N GLU A 9 -10.27 12.62 -8.12
CA GLU A 9 -11.26 12.95 -9.16
C GLU A 9 -12.00 11.69 -9.66
N THR A 10 -11.29 10.57 -9.83
CA THR A 10 -11.90 9.31 -10.26
C THR A 10 -12.90 8.79 -9.24
N GLN A 11 -12.59 8.90 -7.94
CA GLN A 11 -13.52 8.50 -6.88
C GLN A 11 -14.79 9.33 -6.83
N ARG A 12 -14.75 10.61 -7.25
CA ARG A 12 -15.94 11.46 -7.33
C ARG A 12 -16.82 11.12 -8.53
N ARG A 13 -16.24 10.56 -9.59
CA ARG A 13 -16.92 10.29 -10.87
C ARG A 13 -17.37 8.84 -11.04
N ARG A 14 -16.71 7.89 -10.36
CA ARG A 14 -16.96 6.46 -10.53
C ARG A 14 -17.46 5.83 -9.23
N ILE A 15 -18.54 5.05 -9.34
CA ILE A 15 -18.94 4.11 -8.30
C ILE A 15 -17.81 3.08 -8.18
N HIS A 16 -17.37 2.81 -6.96
CA HIS A 16 -16.29 1.87 -6.65
C HIS A 16 -16.51 1.24 -5.28
N VAL A 17 -15.80 0.15 -5.00
CA VAL A 17 -15.88 -0.53 -3.70
C VAL A 17 -15.33 0.34 -2.57
N LYS A 18 -16.13 0.51 -1.50
CA LYS A 18 -15.87 1.52 -0.46
C LYS A 18 -14.56 1.33 0.28
N TRP A 19 -14.06 0.11 0.40
CA TRP A 19 -12.83 -0.18 1.13
C TRP A 19 -11.62 0.52 0.52
N ILE A 20 -11.60 0.80 -0.79
CA ILE A 20 -10.48 1.53 -1.43
C ILE A 20 -10.28 2.91 -0.80
N ASN A 21 -11.33 3.53 -0.23
CA ASN A 21 -11.22 4.82 0.45
C ASN A 21 -10.38 4.79 1.73
N THR A 22 -10.06 3.60 2.27
CA THR A 22 -9.22 3.49 3.47
C THR A 22 -7.73 3.58 3.16
N ILE A 23 -7.34 3.45 1.88
CA ILE A 23 -5.96 3.47 1.44
C ILE A 23 -5.43 4.90 1.38
N PRO A 24 -4.38 5.27 2.15
CA PRO A 24 -3.89 6.65 2.28
C PRO A 24 -3.01 7.10 1.10
N PHE A 25 -3.09 6.41 -0.03
CA PHE A 25 -2.29 6.66 -1.23
C PHE A 25 -3.21 7.01 -2.40
N PRO A 26 -3.36 8.30 -2.75
CA PRO A 26 -4.21 8.72 -3.86
C PRO A 26 -3.91 7.97 -5.16
N ARG A 27 -2.62 7.80 -5.51
CA ARG A 27 -2.22 7.08 -6.72
C ARG A 27 -2.59 5.59 -6.69
N MET A 28 -2.41 4.92 -5.55
CA MET A 28 -2.80 3.52 -5.39
C MET A 28 -4.32 3.35 -5.51
N ARG A 29 -5.09 4.27 -4.94
CA ARG A 29 -6.56 4.29 -5.07
C ARG A 29 -6.98 4.41 -6.53
N GLU A 30 -6.37 5.31 -7.30
CA GLU A 30 -6.62 5.42 -8.74
C GLU A 30 -6.38 4.10 -9.46
N ASN A 31 -5.23 3.45 -9.23
CA ASN A 31 -4.90 2.18 -9.86
C ASN A 31 -5.90 1.08 -9.47
N LEU A 32 -6.27 0.97 -8.19
CA LEU A 32 -7.25 -0.01 -7.71
C LEU A 32 -8.64 0.21 -8.31
N ILE A 33 -9.10 1.46 -8.45
CA ILE A 33 -10.41 1.78 -9.06
C ILE A 33 -10.38 1.57 -10.58
N GLN A 34 -9.24 1.81 -11.23
CA GLN A 34 -9.07 1.53 -12.64
C GLN A 34 -9.25 0.03 -12.92
N TRP A 35 -8.69 -0.83 -12.06
CA TRP A 35 -8.66 -2.27 -12.27
C TRP A 35 -9.61 -3.07 -11.37
N GLU A 36 -10.57 -2.43 -10.69
CA GLU A 36 -11.41 -3.07 -9.65
C GLU A 36 -12.12 -4.36 -10.09
N GLN A 37 -12.45 -4.52 -11.37
CA GLN A 37 -13.11 -5.72 -11.90
C GLN A 37 -12.13 -6.83 -12.30
N HIS A 38 -10.82 -6.62 -12.15
CA HIS A 38 -9.75 -7.47 -12.71
C HIS A 38 -8.82 -8.06 -11.64
N PHE A 39 -9.15 -7.91 -10.37
CA PHE A 39 -8.42 -8.56 -9.29
C PHE A 39 -9.35 -9.05 -8.17
N ASP A 40 -8.90 -10.03 -7.41
CA ASP A 40 -9.61 -10.50 -6.23
C ASP A 40 -9.36 -9.54 -5.06
N HIS A 41 -10.41 -8.83 -4.65
CA HIS A 41 -10.36 -7.88 -3.54
C HIS A 41 -10.01 -8.53 -2.20
N LEU A 42 -10.47 -9.76 -1.96
CA LEU A 42 -10.19 -10.48 -0.72
C LEU A 42 -8.74 -10.95 -0.69
N ASP A 43 -8.22 -11.40 -1.83
CA ASP A 43 -6.82 -11.79 -1.97
C ASP A 43 -5.86 -10.60 -1.76
N PHE A 44 -6.20 -9.42 -2.31
CA PHE A 44 -5.44 -8.19 -2.04
C PHE A 44 -5.46 -7.82 -0.56
N ALA A 45 -6.64 -7.86 0.08
CA ALA A 45 -6.79 -7.53 1.49
C ALA A 45 -6.01 -8.50 2.39
N ARG A 46 -6.11 -9.80 2.13
CA ARG A 46 -5.40 -10.85 2.89
C ARG A 46 -3.89 -10.73 2.75
N ASP A 47 -3.39 -10.50 1.53
CA ASP A 47 -1.96 -10.39 1.31
C ASP A 47 -1.39 -9.07 1.89
N GLY A 48 -2.22 -8.05 2.02
CA GLY A 48 -1.85 -6.72 2.52
C GLY A 48 -1.88 -6.59 4.04
N ASP A 49 -2.54 -7.52 4.73
CA ASP A 49 -2.67 -7.54 6.18
C ASP A 49 -1.37 -7.99 6.86
N ASP A 50 -0.74 -7.09 7.62
CA ASP A 50 0.50 -7.37 8.36
C ASP A 50 0.27 -8.08 9.69
N THR A 51 -0.99 -8.27 10.11
CA THR A 51 -1.37 -8.92 11.37
C THR A 51 -1.60 -10.42 11.24
N LEU A 52 -1.70 -10.96 10.02
CA LEU A 52 -1.98 -12.39 9.78
C LEU A 52 -0.75 -13.30 9.92
N ASP A 53 0.45 -12.74 10.11
CA ASP A 53 1.66 -13.51 10.44
C ASP A 53 2.08 -13.20 11.90
N ASP A 54 1.76 -14.13 12.81
CA ASP A 54 1.92 -14.07 14.28
C ASP A 54 3.38 -13.98 14.82
N GLU A 55 4.40 -13.76 13.99
CA GLU A 55 5.80 -13.70 14.45
C GLU A 55 6.34 -12.28 14.58
N VAL A 56 6.41 -11.84 15.84
CA VAL A 56 6.65 -10.48 16.34
C VAL A 56 7.83 -9.70 15.73
N THR A 57 8.84 -10.25 15.06
CA THR A 57 9.90 -9.40 14.47
C THR A 57 10.67 -9.89 13.24
N THR A 58 10.31 -11.01 12.59
CA THR A 58 11.01 -11.46 11.36
C THR A 58 10.06 -12.21 10.43
N GLY A 59 8.88 -11.66 10.17
CA GLY A 59 7.88 -12.35 9.37
C GLY A 59 6.78 -11.49 8.75
N ARG A 60 6.70 -10.19 9.05
CA ARG A 60 5.63 -9.33 8.53
C ARG A 60 5.59 -9.36 7.00
N LYS A 61 4.40 -9.63 6.46
CA LYS A 61 4.08 -9.59 5.02
C LYS A 61 3.12 -8.43 4.74
N GLY A 62 2.86 -8.16 3.47
CA GLY A 62 1.89 -7.14 3.10
C GLY A 62 2.38 -5.70 3.25
N LEU A 63 1.52 -4.89 3.86
CA LEU A 63 1.70 -3.47 4.13
C LEU A 63 1.89 -3.27 5.64
N ILE A 64 3.11 -2.97 6.05
CA ILE A 64 3.46 -2.79 7.47
C ILE A 64 3.13 -1.37 7.90
N LEU A 65 2.43 -1.24 9.02
CA LEU A 65 2.13 0.05 9.65
C LEU A 65 3.01 0.30 10.88
N TRP A 66 3.82 1.36 10.83
CA TRP A 66 4.76 1.76 11.88
C TRP A 66 4.23 2.86 12.80
N GLY A 67 3.03 3.37 12.55
CA GLY A 67 2.46 4.50 13.30
C GLY A 67 1.05 4.84 12.82
N GLU A 68 0.74 6.13 12.75
CA GLU A 68 -0.57 6.61 12.33
C GLU A 68 -0.92 6.23 10.87
N PRO A 69 -2.06 5.57 10.60
CA PRO A 69 -2.42 5.03 9.29
C PRO A 69 -2.69 6.09 8.22
N HIS A 70 -3.06 7.30 8.61
CA HIS A 70 -3.33 8.38 7.67
C HIS A 70 -2.06 9.11 7.19
N ARG A 71 -0.88 8.72 7.71
CA ARG A 71 0.42 9.30 7.34
C ARG A 71 1.21 8.33 6.47
N VAL A 72 1.49 8.73 5.23
CA VAL A 72 2.21 7.93 4.24
C VAL A 72 3.57 7.44 4.76
N GLU A 73 4.30 8.27 5.51
CA GLU A 73 5.62 7.96 6.07
C GLU A 73 5.66 6.82 7.11
N ASN A 74 4.49 6.36 7.57
CA ASN A 74 4.37 5.27 8.53
C ASN A 74 4.12 3.92 7.84
N TRP A 75 3.97 3.88 6.53
CA TRP A 75 3.74 2.65 5.79
C TRP A 75 5.01 2.12 5.17
N GLU A 76 5.14 0.80 5.18
CA GLU A 76 6.18 0.07 4.47
C GLU A 76 5.54 -1.06 3.67
N VAL A 77 5.96 -1.25 2.41
CA VAL A 77 5.56 -2.42 1.65
C VAL A 77 6.65 -3.48 1.64
N THR A 78 6.26 -4.72 1.86
CA THR A 78 7.17 -5.86 1.82
C THR A 78 7.49 -6.30 0.38
N PRO A 79 8.70 -6.83 0.10
CA PRO A 79 9.03 -7.35 -1.23
C PRO A 79 8.06 -8.42 -1.73
N GLY A 80 7.53 -9.25 -0.83
CA GLY A 80 6.55 -10.29 -1.16
C GLY A 80 5.25 -9.72 -1.71
N PHE A 81 4.71 -8.71 -1.04
CA PHE A 81 3.51 -8.01 -1.50
C PHE A 81 3.75 -7.29 -2.83
N LEU A 82 4.88 -6.58 -2.95
CA LEU A 82 5.25 -5.90 -4.18
C LEU A 82 5.32 -6.85 -5.38
N ARG A 83 5.91 -8.05 -5.24
CA ARG A 83 6.03 -9.00 -6.36
C ARG A 83 4.69 -9.33 -7.02
N LYS A 84 3.60 -9.37 -6.25
CA LYS A 84 2.26 -9.70 -6.73
C LYS A 84 1.44 -8.46 -7.09
N TRP A 85 1.55 -7.42 -6.29
CA TRP A 85 0.67 -6.24 -6.34
C TRP A 85 1.36 -4.97 -6.84
N MET A 86 2.55 -5.07 -7.46
CA MET A 86 3.35 -3.92 -7.94
C MET A 86 2.52 -2.92 -8.75
N TRP A 87 1.64 -3.40 -9.63
CA TRP A 87 0.79 -2.56 -10.49
C TRP A 87 -0.11 -1.61 -9.68
N THR A 88 -0.52 -1.99 -8.46
CA THR A 88 -1.29 -1.12 -7.57
C THR A 88 -0.45 0.09 -7.12
N MET A 89 0.86 -0.08 -7.04
CA MET A 89 1.81 0.91 -6.52
C MET A 89 2.51 1.72 -7.61
N GLU A 90 2.17 1.49 -8.87
CA GLU A 90 2.79 2.21 -9.97
C GLU A 90 2.55 3.73 -9.83
N GLY A 91 3.65 4.50 -9.82
CA GLY A 91 3.64 5.93 -9.56
C GLY A 91 3.54 6.35 -8.09
N CYS A 92 3.48 5.42 -7.12
CA CYS A 92 3.47 5.71 -5.68
C CYS A 92 4.88 5.89 -5.11
N ASN A 93 5.63 6.91 -5.57
CA ASN A 93 7.02 7.12 -5.16
C ASN A 93 7.16 7.27 -3.62
N GLU A 94 6.21 7.97 -2.99
CA GLU A 94 6.25 8.23 -1.53
C GLU A 94 6.21 6.94 -0.69
N LEU A 95 5.47 5.91 -1.15
CA LEU A 95 5.43 4.62 -0.45
C LEU A 95 6.79 3.90 -0.54
N ILE A 96 7.48 4.01 -1.68
CA ILE A 96 8.81 3.41 -1.86
C ILE A 96 9.87 4.16 -1.06
N GLU A 97 9.78 5.47 -0.99
CA GLU A 97 10.63 6.29 -0.13
C GLU A 97 10.43 5.94 1.36
N SER A 98 9.18 5.84 1.81
CA SER A 98 8.83 5.44 3.17
C SER A 98 9.32 4.02 3.48
N THR A 99 9.09 3.08 2.57
CA THR A 99 9.58 1.70 2.66
C THR A 99 11.10 1.66 2.81
N ASN A 100 11.84 2.38 1.98
CA ASN A 100 13.30 2.42 2.04
C ASN A 100 13.84 3.13 3.29
N ARG A 101 13.08 4.05 3.87
CA ARG A 101 13.41 4.65 5.18
C ARG A 101 13.36 3.59 6.29
N TRP A 102 12.26 2.84 6.40
CA TRP A 102 12.09 1.82 7.44
C TRP A 102 13.05 0.65 7.29
N ARG A 103 13.26 0.18 6.05
CA ARG A 103 14.27 -0.85 5.74
C ARG A 103 15.67 -0.42 6.18
N ARG A 104 16.07 0.84 5.89
CA ARG A 104 17.37 1.37 6.31
C ARG A 104 17.55 1.43 7.83
N VAL A 105 16.50 1.81 8.57
CA VAL A 105 16.54 1.82 10.04
C VAL A 105 16.86 0.44 10.62
N ARG A 106 16.44 -0.64 9.92
CA ARG A 106 16.73 -2.03 10.30
C ARG A 106 17.97 -2.63 9.62
N GLY A 107 18.69 -1.85 8.82
CA GLY A 107 19.85 -2.34 8.07
C GLY A 107 19.52 -3.23 6.87
N GLU A 108 18.29 -3.18 6.36
CA GLU A 108 17.87 -3.89 5.14
C GLU A 108 18.18 -3.10 3.87
N GLU A 109 18.48 -3.82 2.78
CA GLU A 109 18.71 -3.23 1.45
C GLU A 109 17.45 -2.52 0.92
N PRO A 110 17.58 -1.36 0.25
CA PRO A 110 16.45 -0.64 -0.33
C PRO A 110 15.84 -1.38 -1.51
N ILE A 111 14.51 -1.30 -1.62
CA ILE A 111 13.77 -1.77 -2.78
C ILE A 111 13.96 -0.77 -3.92
N ARG A 112 14.24 -1.31 -5.10
CA ARG A 112 14.29 -0.58 -6.37
C ARG A 112 13.19 -1.12 -7.27
N ILE A 113 12.29 -0.24 -7.71
CA ILE A 113 11.33 -0.57 -8.76
C ILE A 113 12.00 -0.22 -10.10
N GLN A 114 12.25 -1.22 -10.95
CA GLN A 114 12.61 -0.96 -12.34
C GLN A 114 11.35 -0.45 -13.05
N ARG A 115 11.44 0.74 -13.65
CA ARG A 115 10.39 1.34 -14.48
C ARG A 115 10.48 0.81 -15.90
#